data_AF-A0A749TH24-F1
#
_entry.id   AF-A0A749TH24-F1
#
_cell.length_a   1.000
_cell.length_b   1.000
_cell.length_c   1.000
_cell.angle_alpha   90.00
_cell.angle_beta   90.00
_cell.angle_gamma   90.00
#
_symmetry.space_group_name_H-M   'P 1'
#
loop_
_entity.id
_entity.type
_entity.pdbx_description
1 polymer ?
#
loop_
_entity_poly.entity_id
_entity_poly.type
_entity_poly.pdbx_seq_one_letter_code
_entity_poly.pdbx_strand_id
1 'polypeptide(L)'
;MGVDMRVSFQVAAKPGEWVSVPNEFRGDRSYSLFAWLGAPPKRDSFNCNTIVPVHKLRGLPKDISPDEEELYGEHSYSWLTSEEILSAAWPDGAEDNDDPDNVFIEFINVVKHLHAEHGDVRIVFGFEG
;
A
#
# COMPACT_ATOMS: atom_id res chain seq x y z
N MET A 1 0.29 -19.41 -9.56
CA MET A 1 1.39 -18.63 -8.98
C MET A 1 0.84 -17.24 -8.73
N GLY A 2 0.82 -16.79 -7.48
CA GLY A 2 0.15 -15.55 -7.06
C GLY A 2 1.17 -14.52 -6.61
N VAL A 3 0.86 -13.24 -6.80
CA VAL A 3 1.68 -12.12 -6.30
C VAL A 3 1.29 -11.86 -4.84
N ASP A 4 2.27 -11.81 -3.95
CA ASP A 4 2.11 -11.42 -2.55
C ASP A 4 2.57 -9.97 -2.36
N MET A 5 1.87 -9.22 -1.50
CA MET A 5 2.25 -7.84 -1.16
C MET A 5 2.89 -7.79 0.21
N ARG A 6 4.06 -7.16 0.26
CA ARG A 6 4.77 -6.79 1.47
C ARG A 6 4.46 -5.35 1.78
N VAL A 7 3.99 -5.06 2.98
CA VAL A 7 3.68 -3.70 3.41
C VAL A 7 4.23 -3.43 4.80
N SER A 8 4.77 -2.24 4.98
CA SER A 8 5.22 -1.70 6.26
C SER A 8 4.60 -0.32 6.46
N PHE A 9 4.01 -0.12 7.62
CA PHE A 9 3.52 1.19 8.06
C PHE A 9 4.59 1.79 8.94
N GLN A 10 5.01 3.01 8.65
CA GLN A 10 6.15 3.66 9.29
C GLN A 10 5.76 5.06 9.77
N VAL A 11 6.20 5.41 10.96
CA VAL A 11 5.97 6.73 11.56
C VAL A 11 7.31 7.44 11.75
N ALA A 12 7.31 8.77 11.66
CA ALA A 12 8.52 9.56 11.88
C ALA A 12 8.85 9.58 13.38
N ALA A 13 9.86 8.83 13.80
CA ALA A 13 10.38 8.89 15.17
C ALA A 13 11.19 10.18 15.40
N LYS A 14 11.96 10.59 14.38
CA LYS A 14 12.70 11.86 14.31
C LYS A 14 12.69 12.36 12.86
N PRO A 15 13.05 13.62 12.59
CA PRO A 15 13.21 14.11 11.21
C PRO A 15 14.20 13.22 10.44
N GLY A 16 13.71 12.51 9.43
CA GLY A 16 14.49 11.58 8.60
C GLY A 16 14.69 10.17 9.19
N GLU A 17 14.08 9.87 10.34
CA GLU A 17 14.12 8.54 10.98
C GLU A 17 12.70 7.99 11.05
N TRP A 18 12.45 6.93 10.29
CA TRP A 18 11.17 6.26 10.20
C TRP A 18 11.24 4.91 10.88
N VAL A 19 10.26 4.61 11.73
CA VAL A 19 10.18 3.34 12.44
C VAL A 19 8.91 2.62 12.06
N SER A 20 9.02 1.33 11.75
CA SER A 20 7.87 0.48 11.43
C SER A 20 7.00 0.30 12.67
N VAL A 21 5.69 0.47 12.51
CA VAL A 21 4.69 0.27 13.56
C VAL A 21 3.89 -1.00 13.31
N PRO A 22 3.48 -1.71 14.38
CA PRO A 22 2.54 -2.81 14.26
C PRO A 22 1.26 -2.35 13.59
N ASN A 23 0.65 -3.23 12.80
CA ASN A 23 -0.62 -2.98 12.14
C ASN A 23 -1.44 -4.27 12.10
N GLU A 24 -2.75 -4.12 11.94
CA GLU A 24 -3.68 -5.25 11.89
C GLU A 24 -4.04 -5.67 10.47
N PHE A 25 -3.38 -5.08 9.45
CA PHE A 25 -3.67 -5.39 8.06
C PHE A 25 -3.22 -6.82 7.76
N ARG A 26 -4.19 -7.72 7.59
CA ARG A 26 -3.97 -9.13 7.31
C ARG A 26 -3.36 -9.34 5.94
N GLY A 27 -3.70 -8.45 5.01
CA GLY A 27 -3.30 -8.52 3.62
C GLY A 27 -4.08 -9.61 2.87
N ASP A 28 -4.27 -9.36 1.57
CA ASP A 28 -4.77 -10.34 0.62
C ASP A 28 -4.08 -10.15 -0.74
N ARG A 29 -4.22 -11.11 -1.65
CA ARG A 29 -3.73 -11.08 -3.03
C ARG A 29 -4.62 -10.24 -3.94
N SER A 30 -5.01 -9.07 -3.46
CA SER A 30 -5.90 -8.16 -4.18
C SER A 30 -5.15 -7.36 -5.22
N TYR A 31 -5.15 -7.86 -6.45
CA TYR A 31 -4.57 -7.16 -7.60
C TYR A 31 -5.20 -5.79 -7.86
N SER A 32 -6.45 -5.58 -7.43
CA SER A 32 -7.11 -4.27 -7.50
C SER A 32 -6.49 -3.28 -6.52
N LEU A 33 -6.23 -3.70 -5.27
CA LEU A 33 -5.52 -2.87 -4.29
C LEU A 33 -4.11 -2.56 -4.78
N PHE A 34 -3.41 -3.55 -5.34
CA PHE A 34 -2.06 -3.36 -5.87
C PHE A 34 -2.05 -2.34 -7.00
N ALA A 35 -3.00 -2.44 -7.94
CA ALA A 35 -3.16 -1.49 -9.04
C ALA A 35 -3.45 -0.07 -8.54
N TRP A 36 -4.30 0.07 -7.53
CA TRP A 36 -4.60 1.37 -6.92
C TRP A 36 -3.37 1.97 -6.21
N LEU A 37 -2.56 1.16 -5.54
CA LEU A 37 -1.31 1.60 -4.91
C LEU A 37 -0.19 1.90 -5.92
N GLY A 38 -0.36 1.55 -7.20
CA GLY A 38 0.58 1.88 -8.27
C GLY A 38 1.25 0.69 -8.93
N ALA A 39 0.98 -0.55 -8.52
CA ALA A 39 1.49 -1.73 -9.22
C ALA A 39 0.97 -1.75 -10.66
N PRO A 40 1.83 -2.03 -11.66
CA PRO A 40 1.35 -2.17 -13.02
C PRO A 40 0.38 -3.37 -13.09
N PRO A 41 -0.82 -3.20 -13.66
CA PRO A 41 -1.71 -4.32 -13.86
C PRO A 41 -1.00 -5.36 -14.76
N LYS A 42 -0.90 -6.63 -14.33
CA LYS A 42 -0.63 -7.71 -15.29
C LYS A 42 -1.79 -7.66 -16.30
N ARG A 43 -1.45 -7.39 -17.56
CA ARG A 43 -2.31 -6.94 -18.68
C ARG A 43 -3.65 -7.68 -18.88
N ASP A 44 -3.81 -8.86 -18.30
CA ASP A 44 -4.98 -9.75 -18.46
C ASP A 44 -5.84 -9.95 -17.19
N SER A 45 -5.59 -9.19 -16.11
CA SER A 45 -6.49 -9.24 -14.94
C SER A 45 -7.66 -8.28 -15.18
N PHE A 46 -8.84 -8.84 -15.47
CA PHE A 46 -10.01 -8.16 -16.06
C PHE A 46 -10.49 -6.84 -15.42
N ASN A 47 -10.10 -6.50 -14.18
CA ASN A 47 -10.60 -5.33 -13.46
C ASN A 47 -9.55 -4.26 -13.08
N CYS A 48 -8.26 -4.45 -13.37
CA CYS A 48 -7.22 -3.51 -12.92
C CYS A 48 -6.79 -2.47 -13.98
N ASN A 49 -7.16 -2.66 -15.25
CA ASN A 49 -6.79 -1.73 -16.34
C ASN A 49 -7.55 -0.38 -16.28
N THR A 50 -8.63 -0.28 -15.50
CA THR A 50 -9.43 0.94 -15.30
C THR A 50 -9.12 1.66 -13.99
N ILE A 51 -8.35 1.03 -13.09
CA ILE A 51 -7.99 1.60 -11.81
C ILE A 51 -6.91 2.66 -12.01
N VAL A 52 -7.21 3.88 -11.59
CA VAL A 52 -6.23 4.97 -11.59
C VAL A 52 -5.39 4.84 -10.32
N PRO A 53 -4.06 4.71 -10.41
CA PRO A 53 -3.22 4.60 -9.23
C PRO A 53 -3.14 5.92 -8.48
N VAL A 54 -3.03 5.86 -7.15
CA VAL A 54 -2.78 7.03 -6.28
C VAL A 54 -1.54 7.79 -6.75
N HIS A 55 -0.47 7.05 -7.04
CA HIS A 55 0.74 7.60 -7.62
C HIS A 55 1.46 6.55 -8.49
N LYS A 56 2.28 7.00 -9.44
CA LYS A 56 3.20 6.10 -10.16
C LYS A 56 4.24 5.51 -9.20
N LEU A 57 4.69 4.28 -9.44
CA LEU A 57 5.79 3.70 -8.67
C LEU A 57 6.98 4.65 -8.65
N ARG A 58 7.43 5.00 -7.46
CA ARG A 58 8.53 5.94 -7.23
C ARG A 58 9.75 5.32 -6.56
N GLY A 59 9.80 3.98 -6.51
CA GLY A 59 10.87 3.24 -5.86
C GLY A 59 10.71 3.20 -4.34
N LEU A 60 11.67 2.59 -3.63
CA LEU A 60 11.72 2.63 -2.18
C LEU A 60 12.16 4.01 -1.67
N PRO A 61 11.79 4.37 -0.43
CA PRO A 61 12.40 5.51 0.24
C PRO A 61 13.94 5.38 0.31
N LYS A 62 14.65 6.50 0.24
CA LYS A 62 16.13 6.52 0.21
C LYS A 62 16.79 6.05 1.50
N ASP A 63 16.02 6.01 2.58
CA ASP A 63 16.44 5.63 3.93
C ASP A 63 16.22 4.14 4.23
N ILE A 64 15.67 3.37 3.29
CA ILE A 64 15.58 1.92 3.41
C ILE A 64 16.98 1.30 3.24
N SER A 65 17.36 0.42 4.15
CA SER A 65 18.63 -0.30 4.07
C SER A 65 18.60 -1.40 2.98
N PRO A 66 19.75 -1.82 2.43
CA PRO A 66 19.80 -2.91 1.44
C PRO A 66 19.18 -4.21 1.97
N ASP A 67 19.38 -4.52 3.25
CA ASP A 67 18.80 -5.71 3.89
C ASP A 67 17.26 -5.63 3.95
N GLU A 68 16.70 -4.43 4.11
CA GLU A 68 15.26 -4.21 4.07
C GLU A 68 14.71 -4.17 2.65
N GLU A 69 15.47 -3.69 1.67
CA GLU A 69 15.08 -3.69 0.25
C GLU A 69 14.77 -5.10 -0.24
N GLU A 70 15.56 -6.10 0.17
CA GLU A 70 15.32 -7.51 -0.14
C GLU A 70 13.94 -8.01 0.35
N LEU A 71 13.35 -7.38 1.38
CA LEU A 71 12.04 -7.75 1.92
C LEU A 71 10.87 -7.28 1.05
N TYR A 72 11.08 -6.32 0.14
CA TYR A 72 10.02 -5.75 -0.71
C TYR A 72 9.98 -6.37 -2.11
N GLY A 73 10.80 -7.39 -2.37
CA GLY A 73 10.82 -8.13 -3.63
C GLY A 73 11.58 -7.44 -4.77
N GLU A 74 11.68 -8.13 -5.91
CA GLU A 74 12.65 -7.79 -6.95
C GLU A 74 12.18 -6.77 -8.01
N HIS A 75 10.87 -6.50 -8.12
CA HIS A 75 10.35 -5.96 -9.39
C HIS A 75 9.39 -4.76 -9.30
N SER A 76 8.70 -4.53 -8.19
CA SER A 76 7.79 -3.38 -8.07
C SER A 76 7.62 -2.99 -6.61
N TYR A 77 8.12 -1.82 -6.26
CA TYR A 77 7.99 -1.27 -4.93
C TYR A 77 7.76 0.24 -5.00
N SER A 78 7.08 0.77 -3.99
CA SER A 78 6.78 2.18 -3.86
C SER A 78 6.45 2.50 -2.41
N TRP A 79 6.15 3.76 -2.16
CA TRP A 79 5.66 4.22 -0.88
C TRP A 79 4.68 5.35 -1.08
N LEU A 80 3.74 5.49 -0.16
CA LEU A 80 2.72 6.55 -0.12
C LEU A 80 2.57 7.06 1.30
N THR A 81 2.18 8.32 1.47
CA THR A 81 1.79 8.83 2.79
C THR A 81 0.32 8.52 3.06
N SER A 82 -0.06 8.49 4.34
CA SER A 82 -1.46 8.32 4.71
C SER A 82 -2.31 9.47 4.17
N GLU A 83 -1.77 10.68 4.08
CA GLU A 83 -2.47 11.80 3.42
C GLU A 83 -2.73 11.54 1.92
N GLU A 84 -1.75 11.02 1.17
CA GLU A 84 -1.92 10.69 -0.24
C GLU A 84 -3.00 9.62 -0.44
N ILE A 85 -3.01 8.58 0.40
CA ILE A 85 -3.98 7.48 0.34
C ILE A 85 -5.37 7.96 0.72
N LEU A 86 -5.51 8.73 1.80
CA LEU A 86 -6.81 9.20 2.30
C LEU A 86 -7.43 10.29 1.42
N SER A 87 -6.60 11.02 0.66
CA SER A 87 -7.06 12.05 -0.29
C SER A 87 -7.31 11.50 -1.70
N ALA A 88 -6.93 10.24 -1.96
CA ALA A 88 -7.09 9.64 -3.28
C ALA A 88 -8.54 9.27 -3.57
N ALA A 89 -8.90 9.38 -4.86
CA ALA A 89 -10.17 8.85 -5.34
C ALA A 89 -10.18 7.32 -5.24
N TRP A 90 -11.28 6.78 -4.74
CA TRP A 90 -11.47 5.34 -4.65
C TRP A 90 -11.70 4.75 -6.06
N PRO A 91 -11.25 3.51 -6.32
CA PRO A 91 -11.59 2.83 -7.55
C PRO A 91 -13.09 2.53 -7.60
N ASP A 92 -13.72 2.72 -8.77
CA ASP A 92 -15.12 2.36 -8.98
C ASP A 92 -15.39 0.90 -8.59
N GLY A 93 -16.39 0.67 -7.73
CA GLY A 93 -16.76 -0.66 -7.24
C GLY A 93 -15.91 -1.20 -6.08
N ALA A 94 -14.91 -0.46 -5.60
CA ALA A 94 -14.21 -0.80 -4.35
C ALA A 94 -15.01 -0.42 -3.09
N GLU A 95 -16.03 0.42 -3.25
CA GLU A 95 -16.91 0.95 -2.21
C GLU A 95 -18.13 0.06 -1.90
N ASP A 96 -18.11 -1.25 -2.20
CA ASP A 96 -19.18 -2.13 -1.68
C ASP A 96 -19.02 -2.23 -0.15
N ASN A 97 -19.59 -1.24 0.54
CA ASN A 97 -19.33 -0.83 1.92
C ASN A 97 -19.95 -1.78 2.97
N ASP A 98 -20.68 -2.81 2.51
CA ASP A 98 -21.33 -3.80 3.35
C ASP A 98 -20.54 -5.12 3.47
N ASP A 99 -19.39 -5.25 2.79
CA ASP A 99 -18.51 -6.41 2.95
C ASP A 99 -17.36 -6.11 3.94
N PRO A 100 -17.41 -6.62 5.18
CA PRO A 100 -16.35 -6.44 6.16
C PRO A 100 -15.04 -7.16 5.78
N ASP A 101 -15.08 -8.10 4.81
CA ASP A 101 -13.90 -8.78 4.27
C ASP A 101 -13.34 -8.06 3.02
N ASN A 102 -13.86 -6.88 2.67
CA ASN A 102 -13.30 -6.04 1.61
C ASN A 102 -11.93 -5.49 2.03
N VAL A 103 -10.89 -6.04 1.42
CA VAL A 103 -9.48 -5.67 1.65
C VAL A 103 -9.18 -4.17 1.45
N PHE A 104 -9.93 -3.44 0.61
CA PHE A 104 -9.78 -1.99 0.51
C PHE A 104 -10.24 -1.30 1.78
N ILE A 105 -11.40 -1.70 2.31
CA ILE A 105 -11.96 -1.15 3.54
C ILE A 105 -11.04 -1.47 4.70
N GLU A 106 -10.56 -2.71 4.80
CA GLU A 106 -9.58 -3.13 5.81
C GLU A 106 -8.32 -2.25 5.74
N PHE A 107 -7.70 -2.14 4.56
CA PHE A 107 -6.49 -1.36 4.35
C PHE A 107 -6.69 0.11 4.73
N ILE A 108 -7.77 0.73 4.25
CA ILE A 108 -8.06 2.13 4.55
C ILE A 108 -8.38 2.34 6.03
N ASN A 109 -9.06 1.41 6.69
CA ASN A 109 -9.32 1.52 8.12
C ASN A 109 -8.04 1.47 8.94
N VAL A 110 -7.09 0.61 8.56
CA VAL A 110 -5.75 0.58 9.16
C VAL A 110 -5.01 1.90 8.92
N VAL A 111 -5.02 2.42 7.69
CA VAL A 111 -4.41 3.72 7.37
C VAL A 111 -5.04 4.85 8.19
N LYS A 112 -6.37 4.90 8.28
CA LYS A 112 -7.11 5.90 9.08
C LYS A 112 -6.76 5.81 10.56
N HIS A 113 -6.72 4.59 11.11
CA HIS A 113 -6.41 4.36 12.51
C HIS A 113 -5.00 4.85 12.85
N LEU A 114 -4.00 4.43 12.07
CA LEU A 114 -2.61 4.83 12.27
C LEU A 114 -2.41 6.33 12.03
N HIS A 115 -3.11 6.91 11.06
CA HIS A 115 -3.06 8.36 10.83
C HIS A 115 -3.65 9.14 12.01
N ALA A 116 -4.75 8.68 12.58
CA ALA A 116 -5.34 9.31 13.77
C ALA A 116 -4.45 9.18 15.01
N GLU A 117 -3.71 8.07 15.15
CA GLU A 117 -2.83 7.83 16.30
C GLU A 117 -1.50 8.59 16.21
N HIS A 118 -0.89 8.61 15.03
CA HIS A 118 0.49 9.08 14.84
C HIS A 118 0.64 10.33 13.96
N GLY A 119 -0.44 10.76 13.30
CA GLY A 119 -0.40 11.84 12.30
C GLY A 119 0.00 11.31 10.93
N ASP A 120 0.97 11.94 10.26
CA ASP A 120 1.39 11.46 8.94
C ASP A 120 2.17 10.15 9.05
N VAL A 121 1.75 9.16 8.26
CA VAL A 121 2.29 7.79 8.26
C VAL A 121 2.80 7.51 6.86
N ARG A 122 3.98 6.93 6.75
CA ARG A 122 4.54 6.44 5.49
C ARG A 122 4.25 4.96 5.33
N ILE A 123 3.57 4.58 4.26
CA ILE A 123 3.27 3.21 3.91
C ILE A 123 4.24 2.80 2.80
N VAL A 124 5.16 1.88 3.11
CA VAL A 124 6.13 1.33 2.16
C VAL A 124 5.64 -0.04 1.74
N PHE A 125 5.62 -0.32 0.44
CA PHE A 125 5.11 -1.58 -0.07
C PHE A 125 5.87 -2.09 -1.29
N GLY A 126 5.86 -3.41 -1.43
CA GLY A 126 6.49 -4.15 -2.49
C GLY A 126 5.62 -5.31 -2.96
N PHE A 127 5.75 -5.68 -4.22
CA PHE A 127 4.99 -6.74 -4.86
C PHE A 127 5.94 -7.84 -5.32
N GLU A 128 5.73 -9.05 -4.83
CA GLU A 128 6.54 -10.24 -5.11
C GLU A 128 5.72 -11.25 -5.93
N GLY A 129 6.17 -11.65 -7.13
CA GLY A 129 5.56 -12.78 -7.85
C GLY A 129 5.91 -12.87 -9.32
#